data_AF-A0A1S1HTQ2-F1
#
_entry.id   AF-A0A1S1HTQ2-F1
#
_cell.length_a   1.000
_cell.length_b   1.000
_cell.length_c   1.000
_cell.angle_alpha   90.00
_cell.angle_beta   90.00
_cell.angle_gamma   90.00
#
_symmetry.space_group_name_H-M   'P 1'
#
loop_
_entity.id
_entity.type
_entity.pdbx_description
1 polymer ?
#
loop_
_entity_poly.entity_id
_entity_poly.type
_entity_poly.pdbx_seq_one_letter_code
_entity_poly.pdbx_strand_id
1 'polypeptide(L)' 'MKVKEKPPKPGFASLMKQFTRTDPYQCVLCGGRMVFNSAEAGVRAERLLEIRRQEFKKQRWLRQAAWEDLYEIWDIE' A
#
# COMPACT_ATOMS: atom_id res chain seq x y z
N MET A 1 32.52 23.49 11.92
CA MET A 1 31.29 22.77 11.57
C MET A 1 31.61 21.80 10.43
N LYS A 2 31.39 20.49 10.58
CA LYS A 2 31.56 19.55 9.46
C LYS A 2 30.48 19.85 8.41
N VAL A 3 30.90 20.20 7.21
CA VAL A 3 30.01 20.42 6.06
C VAL A 3 29.35 19.09 5.73
N LYS A 4 28.03 18.99 5.93
CA LYS A 4 27.27 17.79 5.54
C LYS A 4 27.12 17.82 4.02
N GLU A 5 27.60 16.77 3.36
CA GLU A 5 27.38 16.59 1.93
C GLU A 5 25.88 16.52 1.63
N LYS A 6 25.47 17.18 0.55
CA LYS A 6 24.06 17.24 0.15
C LYS A 6 23.69 15.87 -0.43
N PRO A 7 22.64 15.20 0.08
CA PRO A 7 22.26 13.88 -0.42
C PRO A 7 21.84 13.97 -1.90
N PRO A 8 22.14 12.93 -2.71
CA PRO A 8 21.89 12.91 -4.16
C PRO A 8 20.40 12.93 -4.51
N LYS A 9 19.52 12.62 -3.55
CA LYS A 9 18.07 12.73 -3.68
C LYS A 9 17.51 13.56 -2.53
N PRO A 10 16.52 14.43 -2.77
CA PRO A 10 15.82 15.11 -1.70
C PRO A 10 15.25 14.07 -0.73
N GLY A 11 15.48 14.26 0.56
CA GLY A 11 14.89 13.41 1.59
C GLY A 11 13.36 13.48 1.55
N PHE A 12 12.68 12.47 2.10
CA PHE A 12 11.22 12.40 2.14
C PHE A 12 10.57 13.72 2.59
N ALA A 13 11.13 14.37 3.62
CA ALA A 13 10.65 15.66 4.10
C ALA A 13 10.75 16.78 3.06
N SER A 14 11.83 16.81 2.28
CA SER A 14 12.01 17.80 1.21
C SER A 14 11.03 17.56 0.06
N LEU A 15 10.76 16.29 -0.27
CA LEU A 15 9.76 15.92 -1.27
C LEU A 15 8.37 16.34 -0.80
N MET A 16 7.95 15.91 0.39
CA MET A 16 6.61 16.19 0.92
C MET A 16 6.35 17.69 1.08
N LYS A 17 7.33 18.47 1.55
CA LYS A 17 7.20 19.92 1.67
C LYS A 17 6.87 20.61 0.33
N GLN A 18 7.39 20.12 -0.79
CA GLN A 18 7.08 20.64 -2.12
C GLN A 18 5.66 20.28 -2.56
N PHE A 19 5.18 19.08 -2.23
CA PHE A 19 3.85 18.61 -2.64
C PHE A 19 2.72 19.22 -1.80
N THR A 20 2.86 19.22 -0.48
CA THR A 20 1.74 19.53 0.43
C THR A 20 1.81 20.91 1.06
N ARG A 21 2.92 21.65 0.88
CA ARG A 21 3.21 22.94 1.54
C ARG A 21 3.04 22.92 3.07
N THR A 22 3.00 21.75 3.67
CA THR A 22 2.83 21.51 5.11
C THR A 22 4.09 20.84 5.65
N ASP A 23 4.37 21.01 6.95
CA ASP A 23 5.46 20.27 7.59
C ASP A 23 5.02 18.80 7.70
N PRO A 24 5.69 17.84 7.01
CA PRO A 24 5.33 16.43 7.07
C PRO A 24 5.52 15.82 8.47
N TYR A 25 6.21 16.54 9.37
CA TYR A 25 6.35 16.15 10.76
C TYR A 25 5.34 16.83 11.69
N GLN A 26 4.41 17.63 11.19
CA GLN A 26 3.37 18.19 12.04
C GLN A 26 2.31 17.14 12.34
N CYS A 27 2.07 16.88 13.63
CA CYS A 27 0.99 15.99 14.07
C CYS A 27 -0.36 16.61 13.71
N VAL A 28 -1.17 15.88 12.93
CA VAL A 28 -2.52 16.32 12.51
C VAL A 28 -3.51 16.45 13.67
N LEU A 29 -3.22 15.81 14.82
CA LEU A 29 -4.11 15.84 15.99
C LEU A 29 -3.74 16.96 16.97
N CYS A 30 -2.45 17.08 17.32
CA CYS A 30 -2.01 18.01 18.39
C CYS A 30 -1.14 19.18 17.90
N GLY A 31 -0.76 19.22 16.61
CA GLY A 31 0.13 20.24 16.07
C GLY A 31 1.59 20.15 16.53
N GLY A 32 1.92 19.23 17.42
CA GLY A 32 3.30 18.97 17.85
C GLY A 32 4.17 18.42 16.71
N ARG A 33 5.49 18.58 16.84
CA ARG A 33 6.45 18.14 15.81
C ARG A 33 6.96 16.73 16.09
N MET A 34 6.70 15.83 15.15
CA MET A 34 7.17 14.45 15.12
C MET A 34 8.64 14.37 14.74
N VAL A 35 9.31 13.27 15.12
CA VAL A 35 10.69 12.98 14.74
C VAL A 35 10.67 11.84 13.73
N PHE A 36 11.43 11.99 12.65
CA PHE A 36 11.63 10.91 11.69
C PHE A 36 12.34 9.74 12.36
N ASN A 37 11.71 8.56 12.35
CA ASN A 37 12.32 7.34 12.87
C ASN A 37 12.93 6.51 11.74
N SER A 38 12.10 6.09 10.79
CA SER A 38 12.50 5.27 9.65
C SER A 38 11.55 5.49 8.47
N ALA A 39 11.95 5.04 7.29
CA ALA A 39 11.07 4.88 6.15
C ALA A 39 11.16 3.43 5.68
N GLU A 40 10.02 2.77 5.60
CA GLU A 40 9.91 1.44 5.03
C GLU A 40 9.45 1.55 3.58
N ALA A 41 10.06 0.77 2.70
CA ALA A 41 9.62 0.71 1.32
C ALA A 41 8.28 -0.01 1.27
N GLY A 42 7.23 0.71 0.88
CA GLY A 42 5.94 0.10 0.57
C GLY A 42 6.05 -0.86 -0.62
N VAL A 43 5.12 -1.81 -0.69
CA VAL A 43 4.96 -2.65 -1.88
C VAL A 43 4.55 -1.75 -3.06
N ARG A 44 5.23 -1.93 -4.19
CA ARG A 44 4.90 -1.25 -5.45
C ARG A 44 3.42 -1.39 -5.78
N ALA A 45 2.80 -0.30 -6.25
CA ALA A 45 1.38 -0.26 -6.58
C ALA A 45 0.98 -1.36 -7.57
N GLU A 46 1.84 -1.66 -8.56
CA GLU A 46 1.59 -2.72 -9.54
C GLU A 46 1.51 -4.09 -8.88
N ARG A 47 2.34 -4.34 -7.86
CA ARG A 47 2.34 -5.60 -7.12
C ARG A 47 1.11 -5.73 -6.22
N LEU A 48 0.67 -4.64 -5.60
CA LEU A 48 -0.59 -4.61 -4.83
C LEU A 48 -1.80 -4.94 -5.72
N LEU A 49 -1.85 -4.38 -6.93
CA LEU A 49 -2.91 -4.64 -7.90
C LEU A 49 -2.89 -6.10 -8.37
N GLU A 50 -1.71 -6.67 -8.63
CA GLU A 50 -1.59 -8.07 -9.03
C GLU A 50 -2.07 -9.03 -7.93
N ILE A 51 -1.69 -8.80 -6.67
CA ILE A 51 -2.18 -9.59 -5.53
C ILE A 51 -3.71 -9.53 -5.48
N ARG A 52 -4.28 -8.32 -5.56
CA ARG A 52 -5.74 -8.12 -5.54
C ARG A 52 -6.43 -8.84 -6.69
N ARG A 53 -5.84 -8.84 -7.88
CA ARG A 53 -6.36 -9.54 -9.05
C ARG A 53 -6.37 -11.05 -8.85
N GLN A 54 -5.32 -11.61 -8.26
CA GLN A 54 -5.23 -13.03 -7.96
C GLN A 54 -6.27 -13.47 -6.93
N GLU A 55 -6.50 -12.66 -5.88
CA GLU A 55 -7.57 -12.89 -4.92
C GLU A 55 -8.95 -12.98 -5.60
N PHE A 56 -9.25 -12.04 -6.50
CA PHE A 56 -10.53 -12.06 -7.24
C PHE A 56 -10.65 -13.27 -8.18
N LYS A 57 -9.56 -13.65 -8.87
CA LYS A 57 -9.56 -14.87 -9.70
C LYS A 57 -9.85 -16.11 -8.85
N LYS A 58 -9.20 -16.24 -7.69
CA LYS A 58 -9.43 -17.37 -6.77
C LYS A 58 -10.87 -17.39 -6.28
N GLN A 59 -11.42 -16.26 -5.86
CA GLN A 59 -12.83 -16.18 -5.42
C GLN A 59 -13.81 -16.57 -6.53
N ARG A 60 -13.57 -16.14 -7.78
CA ARG A 60 -14.39 -16.53 -8.92
C ARG A 60 -14.32 -18.03 -9.16
N TRP A 61 -13.12 -18.61 -9.14
CA TRP A 61 -12.91 -20.04 -9.34
C TRP A 61 -13.60 -20.86 -8.25
N LEU A 62 -13.43 -20.49 -6.97
CA LEU A 62 -14.11 -21.14 -5.84
C LEU A 62 -15.63 -21.06 -5.95
N ARG A 63 -16.16 -19.93 -6.43
CA ARG A 63 -17.59 -19.79 -6.68
C ARG A 63 -18.02 -20.75 -7.79
N GLN A 64 -17.34 -20.78 -8.93
CA GLN A 64 -17.67 -21.69 -10.04
C GLN A 64 -17.66 -23.16 -9.61
N ALA A 65 -16.61 -23.59 -8.90
CA ALA A 65 -16.53 -24.95 -8.36
C ALA A 65 -17.72 -25.27 -7.44
N ALA A 66 -18.09 -24.35 -6.54
CA ALA A 66 -19.26 -24.55 -5.68
C ALA A 66 -20.59 -24.60 -6.45
N TRP A 67 -20.70 -23.96 -7.62
CA TRP A 67 -21.89 -24.06 -8.48
C TRP A 67 -21.93 -25.40 -9.24
N GLU A 68 -20.78 -25.91 -9.69
CA GLU A 68 -20.65 -27.23 -10.32
C GLU A 68 -20.98 -28.35 -9.33
N ASP A 69 -20.45 -28.29 -8.10
CA ASP A 69 -20.75 -29.25 -7.03
C ASP A 69 -22.26 -29.27 -6.70
N LEU A 70 -22.92 -28.10 -6.72
CA LEU A 70 -24.36 -28.03 -6.49
C LEU A 70 -25.12 -28.71 -7.63
N TYR A 71 -24.80 -28.44 -8.90
CA TYR A 71 -25.47 -29.07 -10.05
C TYR A 71 -25.36 -30.60 -10.01
N GLU A 72 -24.18 -31.16 -9.66
CA GLU A 72 -24.02 -32.60 -9.49
C GLU A 72 -24.90 -33.17 -8.37
N ILE A 73 -25.17 -32.41 -7.30
CA ILE A 73 -26.09 -32.83 -6.23
C ILE A 73 -27.55 -32.85 -6.71
N TRP A 74 -27.97 -31.90 -7.55
CA TRP A 74 -29.33 -31.84 -8.09
C TRP A 74 -29.58 -32.86 -9.24
N ASP A 75 -28.53 -33.41 -9.85
CA ASP A 75 -28.62 -34.43 -10.91
C ASP A 75 -28.67 -35.90 -10.38
N ILE A 76 -28.66 -36.10 -9.06
CA ILE A 76 -28.71 -37.43 -8.41
C ILE A 76 -30.14 -37.83 -7.94
N GLU A 77 -31.14 -36.95 -8.10
CA GLU A 77 -32.58 -37.26 -7.90
C GLU A 77 -33.30 -37.62 -9.21
#